data_AF-A0A1G7VN78-F1
#
_entry.id   AF-A0A1G7VN78-F1
#
_cell.length_a   1.000
_cell.length_b   1.000
_cell.length_c   1.000
_cell.angle_alpha   90.00
_cell.angle_beta   90.00
_cell.angle_gamma   90.00
#
_symmetry.space_group_name_H-M   'P 1'
#
loop_
_entity.id
_entity.type
_entity.pdbx_description
1 polymer ?
#
loop_
_entity_poly.entity_id
_entity_poly.type
_entity_poly.pdbx_seq_one_letter_code
_entity_poly.pdbx_strand_id
1 'polypeptide(L)'
;MKKITKWSMRLTIISLCSLGILVGIHAAASAAVPALTEEIADTAIELLDSGDIEPSEAIAKLEHVEAITREHDVSTQVRAKLHHALGYAYMSQGGNDPQALHHLSRALQLHDSGGNTDEIQRLQRELKNAGQGATEKDTPA
;
A
#
# COMPACT_ATOMS: atom_id res chain seq x y z
N MET A 1 -57.02 -22.11 -25.91
CA MET A 1 -56.30 -22.08 -24.61
C MET A 1 -54.85 -22.53 -24.83
N LYS A 2 -53.87 -21.64 -25.05
CA LYS A 2 -52.42 -21.98 -25.19
C LYS A 2 -51.50 -20.75 -25.30
N LYS A 3 -51.88 -19.58 -24.75
CA LYS A 3 -51.11 -18.32 -24.89
C LYS A 3 -50.48 -17.79 -23.59
N ILE A 4 -50.63 -18.49 -22.47
CA ILE A 4 -50.24 -17.95 -21.14
C ILE A 4 -48.81 -18.37 -20.75
N THR A 5 -48.23 -19.41 -21.37
CA THR A 5 -46.91 -19.94 -20.99
C THR A 5 -45.71 -19.17 -21.58
N LYS A 6 -45.90 -18.42 -22.68
CA LYS A 6 -44.79 -17.73 -23.37
C LYS A 6 -44.34 -16.43 -22.68
N TRP A 7 -45.22 -15.81 -21.89
CA TRP A 7 -44.90 -14.59 -21.14
C TRP A 7 -44.18 -14.87 -19.81
N SER A 8 -44.54 -15.96 -19.12
CA SER A 8 -43.91 -16.32 -17.84
C SER A 8 -42.43 -16.69 -17.99
N MET A 9 -42.04 -17.28 -19.12
CA MET A 9 -40.66 -17.71 -19.38
C MET A 9 -39.72 -16.55 -19.77
N ARG A 10 -40.28 -15.44 -20.29
CA ARG A 10 -39.50 -14.25 -20.65
C ARG A 10 -39.17 -13.38 -19.43
N LEU A 11 -40.05 -13.36 -18.42
CA LEU A 11 -39.82 -12.61 -17.18
C LEU A 11 -38.69 -13.23 -16.33
N THR A 12 -38.58 -14.56 -16.28
CA THR A 12 -37.51 -15.25 -15.54
C THR A 12 -36.13 -15.00 -16.15
N ILE A 13 -36.02 -14.95 -17.49
CA ILE A 13 -34.74 -14.72 -18.19
C ILE A 13 -34.20 -13.30 -17.93
N ILE A 14 -35.07 -12.29 -17.91
CA ILE A 14 -34.68 -10.90 -17.60
C ILE A 14 -34.20 -10.80 -16.14
N SER A 15 -34.88 -11.48 -15.21
CA SER A 15 -34.48 -11.53 -13.79
C SER A 15 -33.11 -12.19 -13.60
N LEU A 16 -32.76 -13.23 -14.37
CA LEU A 16 -31.43 -13.85 -14.31
C LEU A 16 -30.33 -12.99 -14.95
N CYS A 17 -30.63 -12.27 -16.03
CA CYS A 17 -29.67 -11.35 -16.66
C CYS A 17 -29.28 -10.19 -15.72
N SER A 18 -30.23 -9.64 -14.94
CA SER A 18 -29.93 -8.56 -13.99
C SER A 18 -28.99 -9.00 -12.86
N LEU A 19 -29.06 -10.26 -12.42
CA LEU A 19 -28.12 -10.83 -11.45
C LEU A 19 -26.73 -11.10 -12.06
N GLY A 20 -26.66 -11.56 -13.31
CA GLY A 20 -25.38 -11.82 -13.99
C GLY A 20 -24.59 -10.53 -14.30
N ILE A 21 -25.27 -9.43 -14.62
CA ILE A 21 -24.64 -8.14 -14.91
C ILE A 21 -24.03 -7.52 -13.65
N LEU A 22 -24.67 -7.67 -12.49
CA LEU A 22 -24.19 -7.12 -11.22
C LEU A 22 -22.90 -7.80 -10.72
N VAL A 23 -22.77 -9.11 -10.94
CA VAL A 23 -21.55 -9.88 -10.58
C VAL A 23 -20.37 -9.56 -11.50
N GLY A 24 -20.62 -9.34 -12.79
CA GLY A 24 -19.58 -9.00 -13.77
C GLY A 24 -18.95 -7.62 -13.54
N ILE A 25 -19.72 -6.63 -13.08
CA ILE A 25 -19.21 -5.27 -12.83
C ILE A 25 -18.27 -5.22 -11.61
N HIS A 26 -18.53 -6.04 -10.57
CA HIS A 26 -17.69 -6.05 -9.38
C HIS A 26 -16.31 -6.70 -9.61
N ALA A 27 -16.24 -7.72 -10.48
CA ALA A 27 -15.00 -8.44 -10.77
C ALA A 27 -13.97 -7.61 -11.54
N ALA A 28 -14.40 -6.77 -12.50
CA ALA A 28 -13.47 -5.96 -13.30
C ALA A 28 -12.84 -4.81 -12.50
N ALA A 29 -13.55 -4.26 -11.50
CA ALA A 29 -13.04 -3.20 -10.65
C ALA A 29 -11.90 -3.66 -9.73
N SER A 30 -11.93 -4.91 -9.25
CA SER A 30 -10.91 -5.41 -8.31
C SER A 30 -9.57 -5.73 -8.98
N ALA A 31 -9.53 -6.00 -10.29
CA ALA A 31 -8.32 -6.41 -11.00
C ALA A 31 -7.35 -5.26 -11.32
N ALA A 32 -7.83 -4.02 -11.38
CA ALA A 32 -7.00 -2.84 -11.67
C ALA A 32 -6.22 -2.34 -10.43
N VAL A 33 -6.73 -2.63 -9.23
CA VAL A 33 -6.16 -2.18 -7.96
C VAL A 33 -4.69 -2.56 -7.77
N PRO A 34 -4.25 -3.83 -7.95
CA PRO A 34 -2.84 -4.19 -7.74
C PRO A 34 -1.88 -3.50 -8.71
N ALA A 35 -2.24 -3.39 -10.00
CA ALA A 35 -1.39 -2.74 -10.99
C ALA A 35 -1.20 -1.24 -10.69
N LEU A 36 -2.28 -0.54 -10.33
CA LEU A 36 -2.22 0.86 -9.94
C LEU A 36 -1.44 1.05 -8.63
N THR A 37 -1.57 0.13 -7.68
CA THR A 37 -0.82 0.19 -6.41
C THR A 37 0.67 0.10 -6.65
N GLU A 38 1.09 -0.82 -7.52
CA GLU A 38 2.49 -0.98 -7.92
C GLU A 38 3.01 0.27 -8.65
N GLU A 39 2.27 0.78 -9.63
CA GLU A 39 2.65 1.97 -10.38
C GLU A 39 2.77 3.21 -9.49
N ILE A 40 1.86 3.41 -8.53
CA ILE A 40 1.93 4.53 -7.59
C ILE A 40 3.14 4.39 -6.66
N ALA A 41 3.45 3.17 -6.18
CA ALA A 41 4.61 2.95 -5.33
C ALA A 41 5.92 3.23 -6.07
N ASP A 42 6.06 2.74 -7.31
CA ASP A 42 7.25 2.95 -8.13
C ASP A 42 7.39 4.44 -8.51
N THR A 43 6.29 5.08 -8.94
CA THR A 43 6.26 6.53 -9.26
C THR A 43 6.62 7.40 -8.06
N ALA A 44 6.13 7.06 -6.87
CA ALA A 44 6.44 7.84 -5.67
C ALA A 44 7.93 7.84 -5.34
N ILE A 45 8.61 6.70 -5.52
CA ILE A 45 10.07 6.60 -5.32
C ILE A 45 10.79 7.48 -6.36
N GLU A 46 10.42 7.38 -7.64
CA GLU A 46 11.02 8.19 -8.71
C GLU A 46 10.89 9.70 -8.44
N LEU A 47 9.71 10.15 -8.01
CA LEU A 47 9.46 11.56 -7.70
C LEU A 47 10.22 12.03 -6.44
N LEU A 48 10.41 11.15 -5.46
CA LEU A 48 11.23 11.44 -4.27
C LEU A 48 12.71 11.56 -4.64
N ASP A 49 13.19 10.69 -5.54
CA ASP A 49 14.57 10.69 -6.03
C ASP A 49 14.87 11.92 -6.88
N SER A 50 13.91 12.36 -7.71
CA SER A 50 14.04 13.59 -8.50
C SER A 50 13.82 14.86 -7.67
N GLY A 51 13.20 14.75 -6.49
CA GLY A 51 12.79 15.89 -5.68
C GLY A 51 11.58 16.64 -6.24
N ASP A 52 10.81 16.01 -7.14
CA ASP A 52 9.60 16.59 -7.74
C ASP A 52 8.38 16.52 -6.81
N ILE A 53 8.47 15.76 -5.72
CA ILE A 53 7.45 15.70 -4.66
C ILE A 53 8.09 15.86 -3.29
N GLU A 54 7.41 16.60 -2.41
CA GLU A 54 7.81 16.70 -1.02
C GLU A 54 7.56 15.37 -0.27
N PRO A 55 8.48 14.91 0.61
CA PRO A 55 8.33 13.66 1.34
C PRO A 55 6.99 13.53 2.10
N SER A 56 6.53 14.61 2.71
CA SER A 56 5.25 14.65 3.43
C SER A 56 4.04 14.46 2.51
N GLU A 57 4.09 14.98 1.29
CA GLU A 57 3.04 14.78 0.30
C GLU A 57 3.03 13.33 -0.22
N ALA A 58 4.22 12.76 -0.46
CA ALA A 58 4.36 11.36 -0.86
C ALA A 58 3.80 10.41 0.22
N ILE A 59 4.13 10.64 1.50
CA ILE A 59 3.60 9.87 2.64
C ILE A 59 2.07 9.90 2.63
N ALA A 60 1.47 11.09 2.55
CA ALA A 60 0.01 11.23 2.59
C ALA A 60 -0.69 10.47 1.44
N LYS A 61 -0.13 10.51 0.22
CA LYS A 61 -0.67 9.76 -0.93
C LYS A 61 -0.52 8.25 -0.73
N LEU A 62 0.65 7.79 -0.31
CA LEU A 62 0.93 6.36 -0.15
C LEU A 62 0.12 5.74 1.01
N GLU A 63 -0.09 6.47 2.11
CA GLU A 63 -0.96 6.05 3.20
C GLU A 63 -2.42 5.94 2.77
N HIS A 64 -2.88 6.88 1.93
CA HIS A 64 -4.21 6.80 1.34
C HIS A 64 -4.34 5.54 0.47
N VAL A 65 -3.33 5.24 -0.35
CA VAL A 65 -3.30 4.01 -1.16
C VAL A 65 -3.29 2.76 -0.29
N GLU A 66 -2.50 2.71 0.79
CA GLU A 66 -2.52 1.56 1.71
C GLU A 66 -3.90 1.37 2.35
N ALA A 67 -4.53 2.46 2.78
CA ALA A 67 -5.85 2.40 3.42
C ALA A 67 -6.93 1.86 2.46
N ILE A 68 -6.97 2.34 1.21
CA ILE A 68 -7.98 1.88 0.25
C ILE A 68 -7.68 0.48 -0.28
N THR A 69 -6.40 0.09 -0.39
CA THR A 69 -5.99 -1.23 -0.94
C THR A 69 -6.07 -2.36 0.10
N ARG A 70 -6.26 -2.04 1.38
CA ARG A 70 -6.26 -3.01 2.48
C ARG A 70 -7.29 -4.13 2.29
N GLU A 71 -8.46 -3.81 1.75
CA GLU A 71 -9.58 -4.73 1.55
C GLU A 71 -9.57 -5.42 0.17
N HIS A 72 -8.62 -5.08 -0.70
CA HIS A 72 -8.49 -5.67 -2.03
C HIS A 72 -7.49 -6.83 -2.08
N ASP A 73 -7.68 -7.73 -3.04
CA ASP A 73 -6.78 -8.86 -3.30
C ASP A 73 -5.48 -8.42 -3.98
N VAL A 74 -4.63 -7.75 -3.19
CA VAL A 74 -3.30 -7.29 -3.60
C VAL A 74 -2.27 -8.31 -3.15
N SER A 75 -1.42 -8.75 -4.08
CA SER A 75 -0.36 -9.72 -3.80
C SER A 75 0.60 -9.22 -2.71
N THR A 76 1.22 -10.15 -1.98
CA THR A 76 2.19 -9.79 -0.94
C THR A 76 3.39 -9.02 -1.51
N GLN A 77 3.78 -9.30 -2.75
CA GLN A 77 4.84 -8.59 -3.46
C GLN A 77 4.48 -7.11 -3.71
N VAL A 78 3.28 -6.83 -4.23
CA VAL A 78 2.82 -5.45 -4.47
C VAL A 78 2.64 -4.72 -3.14
N ARG A 79 2.11 -5.40 -2.12
CA ARG A 79 2.01 -4.83 -0.77
C ARG A 79 3.39 -4.52 -0.17
N ALA A 80 4.38 -5.37 -0.40
CA ALA A 80 5.76 -5.12 0.02
C ALA A 80 6.35 -3.88 -0.67
N LYS A 81 6.12 -3.71 -1.99
CA LYS A 81 6.52 -2.49 -2.72
C LYS A 81 5.90 -1.23 -2.14
N LEU A 82 4.61 -1.24 -1.82
CA LEU A 82 3.93 -0.10 -1.19
C LEU A 82 4.55 0.25 0.17
N HIS A 83 4.81 -0.75 1.02
CA HIS A 83 5.48 -0.53 2.30
C HIS A 83 6.93 -0.06 2.13
N HIS A 84 7.64 -0.51 1.10
CA HIS A 84 8.97 -0.02 0.78
C HIS A 84 8.95 1.47 0.42
N ALA A 85 8.04 1.89 -0.47
CA ALA A 85 7.86 3.29 -0.84
C ALA A 85 7.51 4.18 0.36
N LEU A 86 6.64 3.71 1.27
CA LEU A 86 6.33 4.41 2.52
C LEU A 86 7.57 4.57 3.41
N GLY A 87 8.31 3.48 3.62
CA GLY A 87 9.54 3.49 4.38
C GLY A 87 10.54 4.51 3.82
N TYR A 88 10.73 4.50 2.50
CA TYR A 88 11.60 5.43 1.79
C TYR A 88 11.16 6.89 1.96
N ALA A 89 9.87 7.18 1.81
CA ALA A 89 9.33 8.53 1.97
C ALA A 89 9.55 9.07 3.40
N TYR A 90 9.35 8.23 4.42
CA TYR A 90 9.65 8.59 5.82
C TYR A 90 11.14 8.87 6.05
N MET A 91 12.03 8.13 5.39
CA MET A 91 13.47 8.40 5.44
C MET A 91 13.81 9.73 4.77
N SER A 92 13.21 10.03 3.62
CA SER A 92 13.44 11.30 2.91
C SER A 92 12.92 12.52 3.69
N GLN A 93 11.99 12.35 4.62
CA GLN A 93 11.47 13.45 5.45
C GLN A 93 12.43 13.90 6.57
N GLY A 94 13.27 13.00 7.10
CA GLY A 94 14.11 13.32 8.25
C GLY A 94 15.07 12.23 8.74
N GLY A 95 15.25 11.14 7.97
CA GLY A 95 16.20 10.06 8.20
C GLY A 95 15.85 9.10 9.35
N ASN A 96 15.43 9.62 10.51
CA ASN A 96 15.26 8.87 11.75
C ASN A 96 13.80 8.80 12.22
N ASP A 97 12.92 8.30 11.36
CA ASP A 97 11.51 8.09 11.72
C ASP A 97 11.27 6.62 12.14
N PRO A 98 10.72 6.35 13.35
CA PRO A 98 10.27 5.01 13.72
C PRO A 98 9.27 4.39 12.74
N GLN A 99 8.48 5.20 12.03
CA GLN A 99 7.57 4.74 10.98
C GLN A 99 8.35 4.14 9.80
N ALA A 100 9.50 4.72 9.42
CA ALA A 100 10.32 4.16 8.35
C ALA A 100 10.71 2.70 8.66
N LEU A 101 11.15 2.45 9.89
CA LEU A 101 11.51 1.10 10.34
C LEU A 101 10.31 0.16 10.33
N HIS A 102 9.15 0.62 10.79
CA HIS A 102 7.92 -0.17 10.79
C HIS A 102 7.55 -0.60 9.35
N HIS A 103 7.54 0.34 8.40
CA HIS A 103 7.18 0.08 7.02
C HIS A 103 8.19 -0.82 6.31
N LEU A 104 9.50 -0.58 6.46
CA LEU A 104 10.54 -1.44 5.87
C LEU A 104 10.53 -2.86 6.45
N SER A 105 10.33 -2.99 7.77
CA SER A 105 10.19 -4.30 8.41
C SER A 105 8.96 -5.05 7.88
N ARG A 106 7.86 -4.33 7.63
CA ARG A 106 6.66 -4.92 7.05
C ARG A 106 6.86 -5.37 5.60
N ALA A 107 7.59 -4.58 4.81
CA ALA A 107 7.97 -4.95 3.45
C ALA A 107 8.77 -6.26 3.42
N LEU A 108 9.78 -6.40 4.30
CA LEU A 108 10.60 -7.60 4.40
C LEU A 108 9.78 -8.85 4.82
N GLN A 109 8.86 -8.70 5.78
CA GLN A 109 7.97 -9.80 6.20
C GLN A 109 7.04 -10.27 5.08
N LEU A 110 6.61 -9.36 4.21
CA LEU A 110 5.70 -9.67 3.10
C LEU A 110 6.45 -10.27 1.91
N HIS A 111 7.68 -9.81 1.66
CA HIS A 111 8.50 -10.26 0.55
C HIS A 111 10.00 -10.18 0.88
N ASP A 112 10.58 -11.34 1.19
CA ASP A 112 11.95 -11.50 1.69
C ASP A 112 13.06 -11.25 0.63
N SER A 113 12.69 -10.83 -0.58
CA SER A 113 13.64 -10.58 -1.69
C SER A 113 14.04 -9.11 -1.86
N GLY A 114 13.35 -8.17 -1.20
CA GLY A 114 13.69 -6.75 -1.25
C GLY A 114 14.85 -6.49 -0.29
N GLY A 115 16.04 -6.16 -0.82
CA GLY A 115 17.32 -5.99 -0.10
C GLY A 115 17.38 -4.87 0.96
N ASN A 116 16.33 -4.71 1.77
CA ASN A 116 16.13 -3.66 2.75
C ASN A 116 16.72 -4.02 4.13
N THR A 117 17.34 -5.19 4.28
CA THR A 117 17.91 -5.68 5.54
C THR A 117 18.98 -4.72 6.08
N ASP A 118 19.85 -4.22 5.21
CA ASP A 118 20.91 -3.30 5.60
C ASP A 118 20.35 -1.93 6.01
N GLU A 119 19.32 -1.47 5.30
CA GLU A 119 18.61 -0.22 5.59
C GLU A 119 17.92 -0.27 6.95
N ILE A 120 17.21 -1.37 7.24
CA ILE A 120 16.59 -1.63 8.55
C ILE A 120 17.65 -1.65 9.66
N GLN A 121 18.78 -2.33 9.45
CA GLN A 121 19.86 -2.36 10.44
C GLN A 121 20.51 -0.99 10.65
N ARG A 122 20.63 -0.17 9.60
CA ARG A 122 21.13 1.21 9.71
C ARG A 122 20.16 2.05 10.54
N LEU A 123 18.88 2.08 10.16
CA LEU A 123 17.84 2.82 10.87
C LEU A 123 17.70 2.41 12.34
N GLN A 124 17.77 1.11 12.65
CA GLN A 124 17.75 0.61 14.03
C GLN A 124 18.88 1.19 14.87
N ARG A 125 20.09 1.29 14.31
CA ARG A 125 21.25 1.86 15.01
C ARG A 125 21.10 3.36 15.18
N GLU A 126 20.64 4.07 14.16
CA GLU A 126 20.46 5.52 14.20
C GLU A 126 19.38 5.92 15.22
N LEU A 127 18.25 5.21 15.24
CA LEU A 127 17.18 5.42 16.23
C LEU A 127 17.66 5.11 17.66
N LYS A 128 18.45 4.06 17.86
CA LYS A 128 19.05 3.74 19.17
C LYS A 128 19.99 4.85 19.63
N ASN A 129 20.86 5.33 18.74
CA ASN A 129 21.80 6.41 19.05
C ASN A 129 21.08 7.74 19.34
N ALA A 130 20.02 8.05 18.59
CA ALA A 130 19.18 9.22 18.82
C ALA A 130 18.51 9.19 20.20
N GLY A 131 18.06 8.00 20.65
CA GLY A 131 17.50 7.82 22.00
C GLY A 131 18.53 7.90 23.12
N GLN A 132 19.76 7.43 22.89
CA GLN A 132 20.84 7.43 23.91
C GLN A 132 21.50 8.81 24.08
N GLY A 133 21.61 9.61 23.01
CA GLY A 133 22.14 10.98 23.08
C GLY A 133 21.29 11.95 23.91
N ALA A 134 20.04 11.62 24.20
CA ALA A 134 19.16 12.39 25.08
C ALA A 134 19.40 12.13 26.58
N THR A 135 20.11 11.05 26.95
CA THR A 135 20.32 10.66 28.36
C THR A 135 21.68 11.05 28.95
N GLU A 136 22.57 11.68 28.17
CA GLU A 136 23.96 11.99 28.57
C GLU A 136 24.23 13.51 28.68
N LYS A 137 23.25 14.32 29.10
CA LYS A 137 23.46 15.76 29.37
C LYS A 137 22.97 16.30 30.72
N ASP A 138 22.45 15.45 31.61
CA ASP A 138 22.08 15.86 32.97
C ASP A 138 22.84 15.02 34.01
N THR A 139 24.08 15.40 34.28
CA THR A 139 24.69 15.17 35.61
C THR A 139 25.45 16.43 35.99
N PRO A 140 24.82 17.37 36.73
CA PRO A 140 25.58 18.35 37.49
C PRO A 140 26.22 17.64 38.70
N ALA A 141 27.48 18.05 38.92
CA ALA A 141 28.45 17.63 39.94
C ALA A 141 27.91 17.23 41.32
#